data_AF-A0A183AYK8-F1
#
_entry.id   AF-A0A183AYK8-F1
#
_cell.length_a   1.000
_cell.length_b   1.000
_cell.length_c   1.000
_cell.angle_alpha   90.00
_cell.angle_beta   90.00
_cell.angle_gamma   90.00
#
_symmetry.space_group_name_H-M   'P 1'
#
loop_
_entity.id
_entity.type
_entity.pdbx_description
1 polymer ?
#
loop_
_entity_poly.entity_id
_entity_poly.type
_entity_poly.pdbx_seq_one_letter_code
_entity_poly.pdbx_strand_id
1 'polypeptide(L)'
;MFQSPTLPEDLETIPMCYRYFHDPPELVTIMLGSNGRHIGYFRDRPNEEPILVVESNPNESGALRVLGTSIFAVTKSFLSALASSEKILSSMDQFIEESKFILPQSDEIIKQRKKRCVCSTLSEIGLVVPLKGDIGYRPLTMTYAKLIKVLQSAINAPNEDKQLSCLEPIDELITHSQFACDEGDFGQAIELGLSLLAFHPKGLPVDRANCLNSRIKHLLSVGYELAGYPEFVSVIVQHMRDRRIDPPTLKHIISFS
;
A
#
# COMPACT_ATOMS: atom_id res chain seq x y z
N MET A 1 -15.79 -30.09 5.05
CA MET A 1 -15.66 -29.07 6.10
C MET A 1 -14.20 -28.63 6.08
N PHE A 2 -13.90 -27.47 5.48
CA PHE A 2 -12.55 -26.91 5.59
C PHE A 2 -12.42 -26.42 7.04
N GLN A 3 -11.59 -27.10 7.84
CA GLN A 3 -11.18 -26.53 9.12
C GLN A 3 -10.38 -25.27 8.78
N SER A 4 -10.90 -24.11 9.18
CA SER A 4 -10.14 -22.87 9.13
C SER A 4 -8.84 -23.09 9.92
N PRO A 5 -7.66 -22.82 9.33
CA PRO A 5 -6.43 -22.92 10.09
C PRO A 5 -6.51 -22.02 11.32
N THR A 6 -6.14 -22.55 12.47
CA THR A 6 -5.98 -21.76 13.70
C THR A 6 -4.90 -20.71 13.45
N LEU A 7 -5.24 -19.44 13.66
CA LEU A 7 -4.26 -18.36 13.58
C LEU A 7 -3.18 -18.57 14.65
N PRO A 8 -1.90 -18.29 14.36
CA PRO A 8 -0.83 -18.34 15.36
C PRO A 8 -1.16 -17.47 16.58
N GLU A 9 -0.71 -17.87 17.76
CA GLU A 9 -0.94 -17.12 19.01
C GLU A 9 -0.23 -15.75 19.01
N ASP A 10 0.89 -15.62 18.30
CA ASP A 10 1.55 -14.33 18.07
C ASP A 10 1.02 -13.64 16.81
N LEU A 11 -0.15 -13.01 16.96
CA LEU A 11 -0.80 -12.23 15.91
C LEU A 11 -0.05 -10.92 15.58
N GLU A 12 0.90 -10.49 16.41
CA GLU A 12 1.52 -9.15 16.28
C GLU A 12 2.40 -9.03 15.03
N THR A 13 3.02 -10.14 14.59
CA THR A 13 3.95 -10.17 13.44
C THR A 13 3.27 -10.50 12.11
N ILE A 14 2.03 -11.01 12.13
CA ILE A 14 1.27 -11.40 10.94
C ILE A 14 1.14 -10.27 9.91
N PRO A 15 0.92 -8.99 10.28
CA PRO A 15 0.82 -7.92 9.31
C PRO A 15 2.09 -7.71 8.47
N MET A 16 3.24 -8.22 8.92
CA MET A 16 4.53 -8.15 8.20
C MET A 16 4.76 -9.36 7.29
N CYS A 17 3.97 -10.45 7.42
CA CYS A 17 4.02 -11.59 6.50
C CYS A 17 3.81 -11.12 5.07
N TYR A 18 4.77 -11.39 4.19
CA TYR A 18 4.68 -11.04 2.77
C TYR A 18 4.33 -9.57 2.51
N ARG A 19 4.69 -8.67 3.43
CA ARG A 19 4.60 -7.22 3.24
C ARG A 19 5.88 -6.70 2.60
N TYR A 20 5.84 -6.47 1.30
CA TYR A 20 6.99 -6.04 0.54
C TYR A 20 7.33 -4.56 0.78
N PHE A 21 8.53 -4.18 0.32
CA PHE A 21 9.17 -2.91 0.62
C PHE A 21 8.31 -1.66 0.35
N HIS A 22 7.45 -1.67 -0.67
CA HIS A 22 6.58 -0.54 -1.03
C HIS A 22 5.14 -0.70 -0.56
N ASP A 23 4.80 -1.80 0.10
CA ASP A 23 3.41 -2.13 0.40
C ASP A 23 2.86 -1.21 1.51
N PRO A 24 1.83 -0.40 1.21
CA PRO A 24 1.23 0.47 2.19
C PRO A 24 0.33 -0.34 3.14
N PRO A 25 -0.05 0.19 4.32
CA PRO A 25 -0.90 -0.52 5.29
C PRO A 25 -2.21 -1.06 4.72
N GLU A 26 -2.75 -0.38 3.71
CA GLU A 26 -3.97 -0.72 2.97
C GLU A 26 -3.85 -2.04 2.20
N LEU A 27 -2.63 -2.44 1.83
CA LEU A 27 -2.34 -3.63 1.05
C LEU A 27 -2.05 -4.83 1.96
N VAL A 28 -2.76 -5.93 1.71
CA VAL A 28 -2.51 -7.24 2.31
C VAL A 28 -2.32 -8.27 1.21
N THR A 29 -1.12 -8.83 1.11
CA THR A 29 -0.74 -9.84 0.12
C THR A 29 -1.53 -11.14 0.32
N ILE A 30 -2.09 -11.67 -0.78
CA ILE A 30 -2.89 -12.91 -0.81
C ILE A 30 -2.40 -13.94 -1.83
N MET A 31 -1.64 -13.52 -2.86
CA MET A 31 -1.01 -14.44 -3.80
C MET A 31 0.39 -13.95 -4.17
N LEU A 32 1.31 -14.90 -4.30
CA LEU A 32 2.69 -14.65 -4.72
C LEU A 32 2.85 -15.02 -6.19
N GLY A 33 3.54 -14.18 -6.94
CA GLY A 33 3.97 -14.41 -8.31
C GLY A 33 5.48 -14.64 -8.41
N SER A 34 5.99 -14.61 -9.64
CA SER A 34 7.43 -14.65 -9.91
C SER A 34 8.07 -13.26 -9.78
N ASN A 35 9.37 -13.24 -9.47
CA ASN A 35 10.20 -12.02 -9.49
C ASN A 35 9.67 -10.86 -8.60
N GLY A 36 9.17 -11.17 -7.40
CA GLY A 36 8.65 -10.17 -6.46
C GLY A 36 7.25 -9.65 -6.77
N ARG A 37 6.69 -9.98 -7.94
CA ARG A 37 5.29 -9.71 -8.26
C ARG A 37 4.39 -10.41 -7.25
N HIS A 38 3.41 -9.69 -6.73
CA HIS A 38 2.43 -10.24 -5.81
C HIS A 38 1.08 -9.52 -5.97
N ILE A 39 0.04 -10.16 -5.45
CA ILE A 39 -1.33 -9.69 -5.52
C ILE A 39 -1.87 -9.61 -4.11
N GLY A 40 -2.58 -8.53 -3.82
CA GLY A 40 -3.15 -8.28 -2.52
C GLY A 40 -4.54 -7.68 -2.58
N TYR A 41 -5.24 -7.78 -1.46
CA TYR A 41 -6.42 -6.99 -1.20
C TYR A 41 -6.02 -5.58 -0.80
N PHE A 42 -6.71 -4.59 -1.34
CA PHE A 42 -6.53 -3.19 -0.98
C PHE A 42 -7.79 -2.64 -0.30
N ARG A 43 -7.62 -1.99 0.85
CA ARG A 43 -8.71 -1.41 1.65
C ARG A 43 -8.42 0.05 1.94
N ASP A 44 -9.37 0.94 1.64
CA ASP A 44 -9.26 2.36 2.00
C ASP A 44 -9.34 2.57 3.53
N ARG A 45 -9.96 1.64 4.26
CA ARG A 45 -10.11 1.65 5.73
C ARG A 45 -9.81 0.27 6.31
N PRO A 46 -9.25 0.17 7.52
CA PRO A 46 -8.88 -1.12 8.11
C PRO A 46 -10.08 -2.04 8.34
N ASN A 47 -11.24 -1.47 8.71
CA ASN A 47 -12.44 -2.21 9.09
C ASN A 47 -13.45 -2.39 7.93
N GLU A 48 -13.07 -2.04 6.71
CA GLU A 48 -13.90 -2.25 5.51
C GLU A 48 -13.53 -3.54 4.77
N GLU A 49 -14.52 -4.14 4.11
CA GLU A 49 -14.23 -5.21 3.16
C GLU A 49 -13.38 -4.69 2.00
N PRO A 50 -12.39 -5.46 1.53
CA PRO A 50 -11.55 -5.03 0.43
C PRO A 50 -12.37 -4.96 -0.85
N ILE A 51 -12.43 -3.75 -1.42
CA ILE A 51 -13.17 -3.49 -2.66
C ILE A 51 -12.30 -3.64 -3.91
N LEU A 52 -10.98 -3.77 -3.74
CA LEU A 52 -10.02 -3.91 -4.84
C LEU A 52 -9.08 -5.10 -4.60
N VAL A 53 -8.72 -5.75 -5.70
CA VAL A 53 -7.58 -6.65 -5.81
C VAL A 53 -6.54 -5.95 -6.68
N VAL A 54 -5.34 -5.79 -6.15
CA VAL A 54 -4.26 -5.05 -6.79
C VAL A 54 -3.01 -5.91 -6.94
N GLU A 55 -2.19 -5.55 -7.92
CA GLU A 55 -0.87 -6.09 -8.16
C GLU A 55 0.21 -5.07 -7.81
N SER A 56 1.32 -5.57 -7.29
CA SER A 56 2.54 -4.81 -7.02
C SER A 56 3.76 -5.60 -7.50
N ASN A 57 4.80 -4.89 -7.95
CA ASN A 57 6.12 -5.45 -8.17
C ASN A 57 7.20 -4.49 -7.66
N PRO A 58 7.73 -4.71 -6.44
CA PRO A 58 8.67 -3.79 -5.80
C PRO A 58 10.03 -3.72 -6.49
N ASN A 59 10.33 -4.64 -7.40
CA ASN A 59 11.55 -4.61 -8.22
C ASN A 59 11.45 -3.64 -9.41
N GLU A 60 10.23 -3.21 -9.77
CA GLU A 60 9.96 -2.34 -10.91
C GLU A 60 9.56 -0.93 -10.47
N SER A 61 8.68 -0.82 -9.46
CA SER A 61 8.19 0.46 -8.94
C SER A 61 7.46 0.28 -7.60
N GLY A 62 7.07 1.38 -6.96
CA GLY A 62 6.10 1.37 -5.85
C GLY A 62 4.65 1.55 -6.29
N ALA A 63 4.35 1.43 -7.60
CA ALA A 63 3.00 1.60 -8.13
C ALA A 63 2.13 0.34 -7.88
N LEU A 64 0.83 0.55 -7.67
CA LEU A 64 -0.15 -0.51 -7.49
C LEU A 64 -1.14 -0.50 -8.66
N ARG A 65 -1.31 -1.67 -9.30
CA ARG A 65 -2.19 -1.82 -10.46
C ARG A 65 -3.46 -2.56 -10.06
N VAL A 66 -4.61 -1.94 -10.29
CA VAL A 66 -5.91 -2.59 -10.07
C VAL A 66 -6.11 -3.74 -11.07
N LEU A 67 -6.36 -4.94 -10.55
CA LEU A 67 -6.70 -6.12 -11.34
C LEU A 67 -8.21 -6.37 -11.40
N GLY A 68 -8.94 -5.98 -10.36
CA GLY A 68 -10.38 -6.18 -10.26
C GLY A 68 -10.91 -5.90 -8.87
N THR A 69 -12.13 -6.36 -8.59
CA THR A 69 -12.83 -6.15 -7.30
C THR A 69 -13.12 -7.44 -6.54
N SER A 70 -12.72 -8.58 -7.10
CA SER A 70 -12.86 -9.90 -6.48
C SER A 70 -11.72 -10.82 -6.92
N ILE A 71 -11.27 -11.66 -6.00
CA ILE A 71 -10.24 -12.66 -6.27
C ILE A 71 -10.69 -13.64 -7.36
N PHE A 72 -11.98 -14.00 -7.40
CA PHE A 72 -12.53 -14.87 -8.44
C PHE A 72 -12.43 -14.24 -9.83
N ALA A 73 -12.78 -12.96 -9.96
CA ALA A 73 -12.69 -12.25 -11.24
C ALA A 73 -11.23 -12.16 -11.73
N VAL A 74 -10.30 -11.88 -10.82
CA VAL A 74 -8.86 -11.81 -11.13
C VAL A 74 -8.30 -13.18 -11.50
N THR A 75 -8.61 -14.23 -10.73
CA THR A 75 -8.18 -15.60 -11.02
C THR A 75 -8.76 -16.07 -12.35
N LYS A 76 -10.04 -15.78 -12.65
CA LYS A 76 -10.67 -16.10 -13.94
C LYS A 76 -9.90 -15.44 -15.09
N SER A 77 -9.57 -14.15 -14.96
CA SER A 77 -8.79 -13.42 -15.97
C SER A 77 -7.43 -14.07 -16.24
N PHE A 78 -6.69 -14.49 -15.20
CA PHE A 78 -5.42 -15.20 -15.40
C PHE A 78 -5.59 -16.58 -16.03
N LEU A 79 -6.56 -17.36 -15.54
CA LEU A 79 -6.80 -18.70 -16.04
C LEU A 79 -7.24 -18.68 -17.50
N SER A 80 -8.10 -17.74 -17.91
CA SER A 80 -8.53 -17.60 -19.31
C SER A 80 -7.39 -17.30 -20.28
N ALA A 81 -6.25 -16.79 -19.80
CA ALA A 81 -5.05 -16.59 -20.61
C ALA A 81 -4.20 -17.86 -20.77
N LEU A 82 -4.51 -18.95 -20.06
CA LEU A 82 -3.78 -20.22 -20.10
C LEU A 82 -4.53 -21.25 -20.97
N ALA A 83 -3.79 -21.95 -21.85
CA ALA A 83 -4.36 -22.92 -22.80
C ALA A 83 -4.99 -24.18 -22.17
N SER A 84 -4.77 -24.45 -20.88
CA SER A 84 -5.18 -25.70 -20.21
C SER A 84 -5.95 -25.47 -18.91
N SER A 85 -6.76 -24.41 -18.84
CA SER A 85 -7.46 -24.01 -17.60
C SER A 85 -8.95 -24.34 -17.56
N GLU A 86 -9.52 -24.88 -18.64
CA GLU A 86 -10.96 -25.10 -18.83
C GLU A 86 -11.61 -25.84 -17.66
N LYS A 87 -11.01 -26.92 -17.19
CA LYS A 87 -11.54 -27.70 -16.05
C LYS A 87 -11.58 -26.88 -14.76
N ILE A 88 -10.53 -26.10 -14.48
CA ILE A 88 -10.44 -25.26 -13.28
C ILE A 88 -11.47 -24.12 -13.36
N LEU A 89 -11.60 -23.50 -14.54
CA LEU A 89 -12.60 -22.48 -14.81
C LEU A 89 -14.02 -23.01 -14.56
N SER A 90 -14.36 -24.18 -15.10
CA SER A 90 -15.67 -24.81 -14.87
C SER A 90 -15.93 -25.13 -13.40
N SER A 91 -14.95 -25.67 -12.67
CA SER A 91 -15.10 -25.94 -11.24
C SER A 91 -15.26 -24.66 -10.41
N MET A 92 -14.59 -23.58 -10.80
CA MET A 92 -14.73 -22.28 -10.13
C MET A 92 -16.11 -21.66 -10.40
N ASP A 93 -16.60 -21.72 -11.64
CA ASP A 93 -17.93 -21.23 -12.00
C ASP A 93 -19.02 -22.02 -11.24
N GLN A 94 -18.91 -23.35 -11.18
CA GLN A 94 -19.80 -24.19 -10.37
C GLN A 94 -19.77 -23.79 -8.89
N PHE A 95 -18.59 -23.56 -8.30
CA PHE A 95 -18.47 -23.14 -6.91
C PHE A 95 -19.15 -21.78 -6.65
N ILE A 96 -18.97 -20.81 -7.56
CA ILE A 96 -19.60 -19.48 -7.45
C ILE A 96 -21.13 -19.59 -7.49
N GLU A 97 -21.67 -20.42 -8.40
CA GLU A 97 -23.11 -20.68 -8.51
C GLU A 97 -23.67 -21.36 -7.25
N GLU A 98 -23.03 -22.45 -6.79
CA GLU A 98 -23.47 -23.22 -5.62
C GLU A 98 -23.38 -22.40 -4.33
N SER A 99 -22.35 -21.57 -4.19
CA SER A 99 -22.16 -20.66 -3.04
C SER A 99 -23.06 -19.42 -3.10
N LYS A 100 -23.80 -19.21 -4.20
CA LYS A 100 -24.62 -18.02 -4.46
C LYS A 100 -23.83 -16.72 -4.31
N PHE A 101 -22.53 -16.77 -4.62
CA PHE A 101 -21.66 -15.59 -4.53
C PHE A 101 -21.94 -14.65 -5.71
N ILE A 102 -22.27 -13.40 -5.40
CA ILE A 102 -22.53 -12.38 -6.42
C ILE A 102 -21.22 -11.67 -6.74
N LEU A 103 -20.74 -11.81 -7.97
CA LEU A 103 -19.54 -11.09 -8.41
C LEU A 103 -19.86 -9.59 -8.54
N PRO A 104 -19.08 -8.71 -7.87
CA PRO A 104 -19.28 -7.28 -7.98
C PRO A 104 -19.04 -6.78 -9.40
N GLN A 105 -19.81 -5.78 -9.85
CA GLN A 105 -19.53 -5.12 -11.14
C GLN A 105 -18.29 -4.22 -11.02
N SER A 106 -17.17 -4.74 -11.52
CA SER A 106 -15.83 -4.16 -11.31
C SER A 106 -15.72 -2.70 -11.75
N ASP A 107 -16.19 -2.36 -12.95
CA ASP A 107 -15.95 -1.04 -13.54
C ASP A 107 -16.61 0.09 -12.75
N GLU A 108 -17.85 -0.11 -12.30
CA GLU A 108 -18.58 0.91 -11.56
C GLU A 108 -17.97 1.12 -10.17
N ILE A 109 -17.57 0.05 -9.46
CA ILE A 109 -16.90 0.15 -8.16
C ILE A 109 -15.58 0.91 -8.28
N ILE A 110 -14.74 0.54 -9.26
CA ILE A 110 -13.45 1.18 -9.50
C ILE A 110 -13.65 2.66 -9.84
N LYS A 111 -14.61 2.97 -10.71
CA LYS A 111 -14.96 4.35 -11.11
C LYS A 111 -15.47 5.17 -9.92
N GLN A 112 -16.35 4.61 -9.09
CA GLN A 112 -16.88 5.29 -7.91
C GLN A 112 -15.81 5.52 -6.86
N ARG A 113 -14.92 4.55 -6.62
CA ARG A 113 -13.76 4.77 -5.76
C ARG A 113 -12.86 5.88 -6.30
N LYS A 114 -12.54 5.88 -7.60
CA LYS A 114 -11.69 6.90 -8.22
C LYS A 114 -12.24 8.32 -8.03
N LYS A 115 -13.57 8.51 -8.08
CA LYS A 115 -14.22 9.81 -7.81
C LYS A 115 -14.05 10.28 -6.35
N ARG A 116 -13.90 9.36 -5.40
CA ARG A 116 -13.65 9.67 -3.98
C ARG A 116 -12.17 9.90 -3.67
N CYS A 117 -11.27 9.59 -4.60
CA CYS A 117 -9.85 9.79 -4.38
C CYS A 117 -9.53 11.28 -4.38
N VAL A 118 -8.81 11.75 -3.36
CA VAL A 118 -8.40 13.15 -3.22
C VAL A 118 -7.08 13.46 -3.95
N CYS A 119 -6.23 12.45 -4.11
CA CYS A 119 -4.98 12.51 -4.87
C CYS A 119 -4.58 11.11 -5.36
N SER A 120 -3.58 11.00 -6.23
CA SER A 120 -3.08 9.69 -6.71
C SER A 120 -1.99 9.10 -5.82
N THR A 121 -1.19 9.95 -5.15
CA THR A 121 0.12 9.62 -4.55
C THR A 121 1.11 9.08 -5.60
N LEU A 122 2.32 8.70 -5.18
CA LEU A 122 3.30 8.01 -6.05
C LEU A 122 2.97 6.53 -6.30
N SER A 123 2.07 5.91 -5.53
CA SER A 123 1.64 4.52 -5.79
C SER A 123 0.58 4.42 -6.88
N GLU A 124 0.06 5.56 -7.35
CA GLU A 124 -0.96 5.69 -8.41
C GLU A 124 -2.35 5.10 -8.09
N ILE A 125 -2.50 4.36 -6.97
CA ILE A 125 -3.77 3.75 -6.57
C ILE A 125 -4.81 4.80 -6.12
N GLY A 126 -4.34 5.96 -5.66
CA GLY A 126 -5.15 7.03 -5.11
C GLY A 126 -5.54 6.88 -3.65
N LEU A 127 -5.66 8.03 -2.97
CA LEU A 127 -5.95 8.14 -1.54
C LEU A 127 -7.42 8.52 -1.32
N VAL A 128 -8.10 7.80 -0.43
CA VAL A 128 -9.45 8.14 0.04
C VAL A 128 -9.37 8.45 1.54
N VAL A 129 -9.80 9.65 1.94
CA VAL A 129 -9.83 10.10 3.34
C VAL A 129 -11.23 10.61 3.70
N PRO A 130 -11.63 10.59 4.98
CA PRO A 130 -12.89 11.18 5.39
C PRO A 130 -12.83 12.70 5.22
N LEU A 131 -13.87 13.26 4.62
CA LEU A 131 -14.05 14.71 4.45
C LEU A 131 -15.25 15.19 5.25
N LYS A 132 -15.12 16.33 5.92
CA LYS A 132 -16.20 17.06 6.58
C LYS A 132 -16.37 18.41 5.88
N GLY A 133 -17.20 18.42 4.83
CA GLY A 133 -17.22 19.54 3.89
C GLY A 133 -15.92 19.58 3.09
N ASP A 134 -15.25 20.72 3.10
CA ASP A 134 -13.95 20.90 2.43
C ASP A 134 -12.74 20.63 3.36
N ILE A 135 -12.99 20.15 4.60
CA ILE A 135 -11.94 19.83 5.59
C ILE A 135 -11.67 18.32 5.57
N GLY A 136 -10.41 17.95 5.60
CA GLY A 136 -9.88 16.57 5.63
C GLY A 136 -8.72 16.37 4.66
N TYR A 137 -8.58 17.23 3.66
CA TYR A 137 -7.51 17.16 2.68
C TYR A 137 -7.19 18.52 2.04
N ARG A 138 -5.90 18.79 1.91
CA ARG A 138 -5.34 19.79 1.01
C ARG A 138 -4.13 19.22 0.25
N PRO A 139 -3.89 19.64 -1.01
CA PRO A 139 -2.81 19.08 -1.82
C PRO A 139 -1.43 19.53 -1.35
N LEU A 140 -0.41 18.72 -1.64
CA LEU A 140 0.98 19.13 -1.45
C LEU A 140 1.31 20.39 -2.27
N THR A 141 2.16 21.25 -1.72
CA THR A 141 2.69 22.43 -2.44
C THR A 141 3.75 22.05 -3.50
N MET A 142 4.09 20.77 -3.59
CA MET A 142 5.11 20.22 -4.48
C MET A 142 4.52 19.18 -5.42
N THR A 143 4.88 19.25 -6.72
CA THR A 143 4.49 18.23 -7.70
C THR A 143 5.25 16.92 -7.48
N TYR A 144 4.64 15.79 -7.85
CA TYR A 144 5.27 14.47 -7.78
C TYR A 144 6.57 14.37 -8.57
N ALA A 145 6.67 15.02 -9.74
CA ALA A 145 7.91 15.05 -10.52
C ALA A 145 9.05 15.77 -9.77
N LYS A 146 8.74 16.85 -9.03
CA LYS A 146 9.73 17.54 -8.19
C LYS A 146 10.06 16.73 -6.94
N LEU A 147 9.06 16.11 -6.30
CA LEU A 147 9.24 15.22 -5.15
C LEU A 147 10.22 14.09 -5.48
N ILE A 148 9.99 13.36 -6.58
CA ILE A 148 10.88 12.28 -7.04
C ILE A 148 12.31 12.79 -7.25
N LYS A 149 12.49 13.98 -7.84
CA LYS A 149 13.83 14.55 -8.04
C LYS A 149 14.53 14.84 -6.73
N VAL A 150 13.85 15.44 -5.76
CA VAL A 150 14.39 15.74 -4.43
C VAL A 150 14.82 14.45 -3.72
N LEU A 151 13.95 13.43 -3.71
CA LEU A 151 14.24 12.14 -3.09
C LEU A 151 15.41 11.43 -3.78
N GLN A 152 15.45 11.45 -5.12
CA GLN A 152 16.57 10.88 -5.88
C GLN A 152 17.90 11.58 -5.56
N SER A 153 17.89 12.92 -5.45
CA SER A 153 19.08 13.68 -5.06
C SER A 153 19.55 13.30 -3.65
N ALA A 154 18.63 13.14 -2.70
CA ALA A 154 18.96 12.75 -1.32
C ALA A 154 19.60 11.35 -1.22
N ILE A 155 19.08 10.36 -1.95
CA ILE A 155 19.66 9.00 -1.92
C ILE A 155 20.98 8.88 -2.69
N ASN A 156 21.21 9.77 -3.67
CA ASN A 156 22.44 9.87 -4.45
C ASN A 156 23.53 10.67 -3.72
N ALA A 157 23.20 11.34 -2.62
CA ALA A 157 24.15 12.19 -1.92
C ALA A 157 25.37 11.38 -1.45
N PRO A 158 26.59 11.95 -1.57
CA PRO A 158 27.82 11.23 -1.29
C PRO A 158 28.09 11.05 0.21
N ASN A 159 27.43 11.83 1.07
CA ASN A 159 27.56 11.81 2.53
C ASN A 159 26.28 12.31 3.20
N GLU A 160 26.22 12.11 4.52
CA GLU A 160 25.06 12.43 5.36
C GLU A 160 24.71 13.92 5.35
N ASP A 161 25.68 14.81 5.48
CA ASP A 161 25.44 16.27 5.46
C ASP A 161 24.75 16.71 4.17
N LYS A 162 25.23 16.23 3.02
CA LYS A 162 24.60 16.52 1.71
C LYS A 162 23.23 15.86 1.57
N GLN A 163 23.05 14.67 2.13
CA GLN A 163 21.74 14.01 2.15
C GLN A 163 20.72 14.85 2.94
N LEU A 164 21.10 15.34 4.12
CA LEU A 164 20.25 16.19 4.95
C LEU A 164 19.90 17.48 4.23
N SER A 165 20.86 18.17 3.63
CA SER A 165 20.58 19.37 2.82
C SER A 165 19.64 19.08 1.64
N CYS A 166 19.77 17.93 0.98
CA CYS A 166 18.84 17.53 -0.08
C CYS A 166 17.43 17.24 0.44
N LEU A 167 17.25 16.90 1.72
CA LEU A 167 15.96 16.61 2.34
C LEU A 167 15.26 17.83 2.93
N GLU A 168 15.90 19.01 3.00
CA GLU A 168 15.29 20.25 3.49
C GLU A 168 13.91 20.55 2.85
N PRO A 169 13.70 20.39 1.52
CA PRO A 169 12.39 20.62 0.92
C PRO A 169 11.33 19.58 1.36
N ILE A 170 11.75 18.39 1.78
CA ILE A 170 10.85 17.36 2.34
C ILE A 170 10.48 17.73 3.77
N ASP A 171 11.44 18.21 4.56
CA ASP A 171 11.21 18.64 5.95
C ASP A 171 10.29 19.88 6.01
N GLU A 172 10.38 20.76 5.02
CA GLU A 172 9.42 21.85 4.83
C GLU A 172 8.00 21.33 4.53
N LEU A 173 7.86 20.32 3.65
CA LEU A 173 6.57 19.68 3.38
C LEU A 173 5.99 18.97 4.62
N ILE A 174 6.84 18.36 5.45
CA ILE A 174 6.42 17.76 6.72
C ILE A 174 5.87 18.84 7.64
N THR A 175 6.56 19.97 7.75
CA THR A 175 6.11 21.13 8.55
C THR A 175 4.75 21.64 8.07
N HIS A 176 4.57 21.81 6.76
CA HIS A 176 3.27 22.18 6.19
C HIS A 176 2.18 21.15 6.46
N SER A 177 2.52 19.85 6.39
CA SER A 177 1.60 18.77 6.68
C SER A 177 1.15 18.77 8.14
N GLN A 178 2.02 19.16 9.07
CA GLN A 178 1.67 19.32 10.48
C GLN A 178 0.68 20.47 10.69
N PHE A 179 0.93 21.64 10.09
CA PHE A 179 -0.05 22.74 10.11
C PHE A 179 -1.39 22.33 9.49
N ALA A 180 -1.36 21.58 8.39
CA ALA A 180 -2.58 21.02 7.80
C ALA A 180 -3.31 20.08 8.77
N CYS A 181 -2.59 19.22 9.48
CA CYS A 181 -3.17 18.34 10.50
C CYS A 181 -3.84 19.12 11.64
N ASP A 182 -3.20 20.18 12.15
CA ASP A 182 -3.78 21.05 13.19
C ASP A 182 -5.08 21.73 12.72
N GLU A 183 -5.18 21.99 11.41
CA GLU A 183 -6.37 22.56 10.75
C GLU A 183 -7.39 21.49 10.31
N GLY A 184 -7.12 20.21 10.56
CA GLY A 184 -8.01 19.08 10.25
C GLY A 184 -7.80 18.43 8.87
N ASP A 185 -6.84 18.91 8.07
CA ASP A 185 -6.48 18.38 6.74
C ASP A 185 -5.38 17.31 6.81
N PHE A 186 -5.59 16.30 7.65
CA PHE A 186 -4.64 15.19 7.86
C PHE A 186 -4.32 14.39 6.58
N GLY A 187 -5.20 14.43 5.57
CA GLY A 187 -4.96 13.77 4.29
C GLY A 187 -3.70 14.23 3.56
N GLN A 188 -3.21 15.45 3.81
CA GLN A 188 -1.94 15.93 3.24
C GLN A 188 -0.73 15.15 3.81
N ALA A 189 -0.75 14.85 5.11
CA ALA A 189 0.29 14.05 5.76
C ALA A 189 0.28 12.61 5.23
N ILE A 190 -0.91 12.02 5.04
CA ILE A 190 -1.06 10.68 4.47
C ILE A 190 -0.56 10.66 3.02
N GLU A 191 -0.93 11.65 2.20
CA GLU A 191 -0.44 11.78 0.83
C GLU A 191 1.09 11.80 0.76
N LEU A 192 1.73 12.64 1.58
CA LEU A 192 3.19 12.74 1.61
C LEU A 192 3.82 11.43 2.07
N GLY A 193 3.33 10.85 3.18
CA GLY A 193 3.86 9.61 3.74
C GLY A 193 3.77 8.43 2.78
N LEU A 194 2.62 8.24 2.13
CA LEU A 194 2.41 7.19 1.12
C LEU A 194 3.27 7.43 -0.12
N SER A 195 3.43 8.69 -0.52
CA SER A 195 4.32 9.06 -1.63
C SER A 195 5.78 8.73 -1.32
N LEU A 196 6.26 9.03 -0.11
CA LEU A 196 7.61 8.66 0.33
C LEU A 196 7.78 7.13 0.41
N LEU A 197 6.76 6.39 0.84
CA LEU A 197 6.78 4.92 0.91
C LEU A 197 6.89 4.29 -0.49
N ALA A 198 6.11 4.80 -1.45
CA ALA A 198 6.06 4.32 -2.83
C ALA A 198 7.25 4.79 -3.70
N PHE A 199 8.12 5.66 -3.18
CA PHE A 199 9.30 6.11 -3.92
C PHE A 199 10.25 4.94 -4.21
N HIS A 200 10.45 4.66 -5.50
CA HIS A 200 11.40 3.65 -5.98
C HIS A 200 12.66 4.32 -6.55
N PRO A 201 13.85 4.10 -5.93
CA PRO A 201 15.13 4.59 -6.44
C PRO A 201 15.42 4.21 -7.90
N LYS A 202 15.96 5.15 -8.70
CA LYS A 202 16.47 4.82 -10.04
C LYS A 202 17.96 4.52 -9.99
N GLY A 203 18.36 3.38 -10.56
CA GLY A 203 19.77 3.01 -10.72
C GLY A 203 20.50 2.71 -9.41
N LEU A 204 19.78 2.53 -8.31
CA LEU A 204 20.30 2.23 -6.99
C LEU A 204 19.49 1.11 -6.33
N PRO A 205 20.08 0.37 -5.37
CA PRO A 205 19.33 -0.54 -4.51
C PRO A 205 18.15 0.14 -3.80
N VAL A 206 17.03 -0.58 -3.68
CA VAL A 206 15.77 -0.02 -3.16
C VAL A 206 15.86 0.37 -1.67
N ASP A 207 16.68 -0.33 -0.89
CA ASP A 207 16.95 -0.08 0.53
C ASP A 207 17.66 1.24 0.80
N ARG A 208 18.22 1.91 -0.22
CA ARG A 208 18.70 3.30 -0.10
C ARG A 208 17.58 4.25 0.34
N ALA A 209 16.32 3.92 0.04
CA ALA A 209 15.16 4.67 0.51
C ALA A 209 14.88 4.52 2.02
N ASN A 210 15.57 3.62 2.74
CA ASN A 210 15.39 3.45 4.20
C ASN A 210 15.74 4.72 5.00
N CYS A 211 16.53 5.64 4.46
CA CYS A 211 16.75 6.96 5.05
C CYS A 211 15.45 7.79 5.25
N LEU A 212 14.36 7.40 4.56
CA LEU A 212 13.05 8.02 4.66
C LEU A 212 12.16 7.40 5.74
N ASN A 213 12.53 6.26 6.33
CA ASN A 213 11.64 5.46 7.18
C ASN A 213 11.12 6.23 8.42
N SER A 214 11.97 7.07 9.03
CA SER A 214 11.55 7.92 10.16
C SER A 214 10.48 8.94 9.76
N ARG A 215 10.62 9.56 8.58
CA ARG A 215 9.68 10.52 8.02
C ARG A 215 8.37 9.85 7.63
N ILE A 216 8.45 8.70 6.95
CA ILE A 216 7.27 7.88 6.57
C ILE A 216 6.50 7.49 7.83
N LYS A 217 7.19 6.94 8.83
CA LYS A 217 6.58 6.55 10.10
C LYS A 217 5.87 7.73 10.76
N HIS A 218 6.54 8.88 10.89
CA HIS A 218 5.94 10.07 11.51
C HIS A 218 4.67 10.53 10.78
N LEU A 219 4.77 10.76 9.47
CA LEU A 219 3.66 11.27 8.66
C LEU A 219 2.45 10.34 8.68
N LEU A 220 2.69 9.04 8.45
CA LEU A 220 1.61 8.06 8.38
C LEU A 220 1.04 7.75 9.76
N SER A 221 1.84 7.72 10.83
CA SER A 221 1.30 7.56 12.18
C SER A 221 0.37 8.70 12.56
N VAL A 222 0.78 9.97 12.34
CA VAL A 222 -0.07 11.12 12.65
C VAL A 222 -1.30 11.15 11.75
N GLY A 223 -1.11 11.00 10.44
CA GLY A 223 -2.20 11.09 9.46
C GLY A 223 -3.28 10.02 9.68
N TYR A 224 -2.88 8.76 9.86
CA TYR A 224 -3.85 7.67 10.09
C TYR A 224 -4.51 7.76 11.46
N GLU A 225 -3.82 8.19 12.51
CA GLU A 225 -4.43 8.40 13.83
C GLU A 225 -5.54 9.45 13.75
N LEU A 226 -5.27 10.61 13.11
CA LEU A 226 -6.24 11.68 12.92
C LEU A 226 -7.40 11.28 11.99
N ALA A 227 -7.14 10.41 11.02
CA ALA A 227 -8.16 9.82 10.17
C ALA A 227 -9.04 8.77 10.89
N GLY A 228 -8.63 8.35 12.10
CA GLY A 228 -9.31 7.31 12.88
C GLY A 228 -8.99 5.89 12.43
N TYR A 229 -7.78 5.62 11.91
CA TYR A 229 -7.31 4.32 11.42
C TYR A 229 -6.11 3.78 12.22
N PRO A 230 -6.23 3.56 13.55
CA PRO A 230 -5.12 3.15 14.42
C PRO A 230 -4.50 1.79 14.03
N GLU A 231 -5.25 0.91 13.37
CA GLU A 231 -4.73 -0.37 12.88
C GLU A 231 -3.66 -0.16 11.80
N PHE A 232 -3.84 0.82 10.91
CA PHE A 232 -2.82 1.18 9.91
C PHE A 232 -1.59 1.83 10.56
N VAL A 233 -1.75 2.54 11.68
CA VAL A 233 -0.63 3.05 12.49
C VAL A 233 0.24 1.90 12.99
N SER A 234 -0.37 0.85 13.56
CA SER A 234 0.37 -0.32 14.03
C SER A 234 1.19 -0.98 12.91
N VAL A 235 0.56 -1.17 11.74
CA VAL A 235 1.22 -1.76 10.57
C VAL A 235 2.40 -0.91 10.10
N ILE A 236 2.22 0.41 9.94
CA ILE A 236 3.31 1.24 9.40
C ILE A 236 4.46 1.40 10.40
N VAL A 237 4.17 1.45 11.70
CA VAL A 237 5.22 1.53 12.75
C VAL A 237 6.10 0.29 12.72
N GLN A 238 5.50 -0.89 12.58
CA GLN A 238 6.26 -2.14 12.44
C GLN A 238 7.02 -2.18 11.11
N HIS A 239 6.35 -1.86 10.00
CA HIS A 239 6.95 -1.89 8.66
C HIS A 239 8.16 -0.97 8.58
N MET A 240 8.09 0.26 9.10
CA MET A 240 9.19 1.21 9.07
C MET A 240 10.29 0.93 10.10
N ARG A 241 10.01 0.13 11.14
CA ARG A 241 11.03 -0.32 12.10
C ARG A 241 12.01 -1.31 11.46
N ASP A 242 11.49 -2.19 10.61
CA ASP A 242 12.28 -3.23 9.95
C ASP A 242 11.78 -3.44 8.51
N ARG A 243 12.05 -2.46 7.66
CA ARG A 243 11.60 -2.42 6.26
C ARG A 243 12.54 -3.26 5.39
N ARG A 244 12.15 -4.51 5.15
CA ARG A 244 12.95 -5.50 4.42
C ARG A 244 12.65 -5.51 2.93
N ILE A 245 13.67 -5.81 2.12
CA ILE A 245 13.50 -6.14 0.69
C ILE A 245 12.76 -7.48 0.58
N ASP A 246 13.23 -8.47 1.34
CA ASP A 246 12.62 -9.80 1.43
C ASP A 246 11.82 -9.92 2.74
N PRO A 247 10.47 -9.90 2.66
CA PRO A 247 9.66 -9.95 3.87
C PRO A 247 9.66 -11.32 4.54
N PRO A 248 9.34 -11.38 5.86
CA PRO A 248 9.14 -12.65 6.53
C PRO A 248 8.01 -13.44 5.86
N THR A 249 8.09 -14.76 5.97
CA THR A 249 7.08 -15.69 5.47
C THR A 249 6.33 -16.28 6.65
N LEU A 250 5.19 -16.91 6.40
CA LEU A 250 4.45 -17.62 7.46
C LEU A 250 5.32 -18.65 8.18
N LYS A 251 6.23 -19.34 7.46
CA LYS A 251 7.17 -20.29 8.08
C LYS A 251 8.13 -19.61 9.05
N HIS A 252 8.62 -18.42 8.70
CA HIS A 252 9.51 -17.63 9.56
C HIS A 252 8.84 -17.10 10.82
N ILE A 253 7.51 -17.02 10.85
CA ILE A 253 6.76 -16.51 12.01
C ILE A 253 6.30 -17.67 12.89
N ILE A 254 5.81 -18.75 12.28
CA ILE A 254 5.36 -19.96 13.01
C ILE A 254 6.55 -20.74 13.61
N SER A 255 7.77 -20.61 13.08
CA SER A 255 8.95 -21.28 13.65
C SER A 255 9.45 -20.67 14.97
N PHE A 256 8.89 -19.54 15.40
CA PHE A 256 9.25 -18.85 16.65
C PHE A 256 8.11 -18.81 17.69
N SER A 257 6.98 -19.47 17.40
CA SER A 257 5.84 -19.68 18.31
C SER A 257 5.77 -21.15 18.72
#